data_AF-A0A951SWJ1-F1
#
_entry.id   AF-A0A951SWJ1-F1
#
_cell.length_a   1.000
_cell.length_b   1.000
_cell.length_c   1.000
_cell.angle_alpha   90.00
_cell.angle_beta   90.00
_cell.angle_gamma   90.00
#
_symmetry.space_group_name_H-M   'P 1'
#
loop_
_entity.id
_entity.type
_entity.pdbx_description
1 polymer ?
#
loop_
_entity_poly.entity_id
_entity_poly.type
_entity_poly.pdbx_seq_one_letter_code
_entity_poly.pdbx_strand_id
1 'polypeptide(L)'
;MKRLNEYRVMWILVLFDLPTETKRDRKNYSQFRKEILKDGFNMFQFSIYLRHCPSRENSEVHIKRVKSLLPPRGHIGILRITDKQFSEMEIFYGKKKEGKPPLPSQQLELF
;
A
#
# COMPACT_ATOMS: atom_id res chain seq x y z
N MET A 1 -1.24 -1.30 -33.52
CA MET A 1 0.15 -0.99 -33.06
C MET A 1 0.38 -1.64 -31.71
N LYS A 2 1.21 -2.71 -31.66
CA LYS A 2 1.68 -3.30 -30.39
C LYS A 2 2.77 -2.38 -29.84
N ARG A 3 2.50 -1.64 -28.77
CA ARG A 3 3.54 -0.86 -28.10
C ARG A 3 4.49 -1.83 -27.38
N LEU A 4 5.68 -1.98 -27.94
CA LEU A 4 6.79 -2.70 -27.36
C LEU A 4 7.43 -1.78 -26.31
N ASN A 5 7.35 -2.19 -25.05
CA ASN A 5 7.88 -1.53 -23.86
C ASN A 5 7.10 -0.30 -23.34
N GLU A 6 5.85 -0.49 -22.94
CA GLU A 6 5.20 0.45 -22.02
C GLU A 6 5.59 0.08 -20.60
N TYR A 7 6.39 0.91 -19.94
CA TYR A 7 6.43 0.92 -18.48
C TYR A 7 4.99 1.18 -18.00
N ARG A 8 4.32 0.11 -17.56
CA ARG A 8 2.99 0.22 -16.99
C ARG A 8 3.14 0.67 -15.55
N VAL A 9 2.59 1.84 -15.26
CA VAL A 9 2.44 2.31 -13.89
C VAL A 9 1.59 1.29 -13.12
N MET A 10 2.08 0.91 -11.96
CA MET A 10 1.47 -0.09 -11.08
C MET A 10 1.23 0.52 -9.70
N TRP A 11 0.28 -0.05 -8.98
CA TRP A 11 0.05 0.20 -7.56
C TRP A 11 0.21 -1.11 -6.79
N ILE A 12 0.81 -1.02 -5.61
CA ILE A 12 0.85 -2.12 -4.64
C ILE A 12 -0.02 -1.75 -3.46
N LEU A 13 -0.95 -2.64 -3.13
CA LEU A 13 -1.72 -2.63 -1.90
C LEU A 13 -1.15 -3.69 -0.96
N VAL A 14 -0.80 -3.28 0.26
CA VAL A 14 -0.46 -4.19 1.36
C VAL A 14 -1.63 -4.16 2.33
N LEU A 15 -2.31 -5.29 2.45
CA LEU A 15 -3.42 -5.51 3.37
C LEU A 15 -2.90 -6.36 4.52
N PHE A 16 -3.16 -5.98 5.77
CA PHE A 16 -2.68 -6.78 6.89
C PHE A 16 -3.62 -6.82 8.09
N ASP A 17 -3.66 -7.99 8.71
CA ASP A 17 -4.26 -8.20 10.02
C ASP A 17 -3.20 -8.78 10.94
N LEU A 18 -2.65 -7.95 11.82
CA LEU A 18 -1.55 -8.31 12.70
C LEU A 18 -2.03 -8.31 14.15
N PRO A 19 -1.63 -9.31 14.96
CA PRO A 19 -2.01 -9.36 16.37
C PRO A 19 -1.50 -8.15 17.14
N THR A 20 -2.20 -7.77 18.21
CA THR A 20 -1.85 -6.61 19.06
C THR A 20 -2.04 -6.87 20.57
N GLU A 21 -2.32 -8.11 20.96
CA GLU A 21 -2.69 -8.49 22.32
C GLU A 21 -1.50 -8.38 23.28
N THR A 22 -0.33 -8.88 22.85
CA THR A 22 0.88 -8.85 23.69
C THR A 22 1.78 -7.65 23.38
N LYS A 23 2.68 -7.31 24.32
CA LYS A 23 3.73 -6.29 24.08
C LYS A 23 4.60 -6.63 22.86
N ARG A 24 4.88 -7.92 22.64
CA ARG A 24 5.65 -8.40 21.49
C ARG A 24 4.88 -8.21 20.18
N ASP A 25 3.59 -8.53 20.18
CA ASP A 25 2.75 -8.37 18.99
C ASP A 25 2.63 -6.88 18.60
N ARG A 26 2.39 -5.98 19.57
CA ARG A 26 2.40 -4.52 19.32
C ARG A 26 3.74 -3.99 18.79
N LYS A 27 4.86 -4.53 19.29
CA LYS A 27 6.19 -4.17 18.79
C LYS A 27 6.37 -4.62 17.33
N ASN A 28 5.96 -5.84 16.99
CA ASN A 28 6.02 -6.35 15.63
C ASN A 28 5.12 -5.56 14.68
N TYR A 29 3.88 -5.24 15.10
CA TYR A 29 2.98 -4.35 14.36
C TYR A 29 3.65 -3.01 14.05
N SER A 30 4.18 -2.37 15.09
CA SER A 30 4.79 -1.03 14.99
C SER A 30 6.01 -1.05 14.09
N GLN A 31 6.84 -2.10 14.19
CA GLN A 31 8.02 -2.29 13.35
C GLN A 31 7.62 -2.51 11.89
N PHE A 32 6.69 -3.42 11.60
CA PHE A 32 6.22 -3.67 10.23
C PHE A 32 5.67 -2.39 9.58
N ARG A 33 4.77 -1.69 10.30
CA ARG A 33 4.20 -0.41 9.85
C ARG A 33 5.29 0.64 9.58
N LYS A 34 6.28 0.76 10.45
CA LYS A 34 7.38 1.72 10.29
C LYS A 34 8.19 1.42 9.04
N GLU A 35 8.52 0.17 8.78
CA GLU A 35 9.34 -0.21 7.63
C GLU A 35 8.61 -0.05 6.30
N ILE A 36 7.31 -0.37 6.22
CA ILE A 36 6.54 -0.11 4.99
C ILE A 36 6.38 1.40 4.72
N LEU A 37 6.17 2.22 5.76
CA LEU A 37 6.14 3.68 5.61
C LEU A 37 7.48 4.23 5.10
N LYS A 38 8.60 3.69 5.63
CA LYS A 38 9.95 4.05 5.19
C LYS A 38 10.22 3.63 3.74
N ASP A 39 9.65 2.52 3.29
CA ASP A 39 9.68 2.08 1.89
C ASP A 39 8.70 2.87 1.00
N GLY A 40 8.08 3.93 1.54
CA GLY A 40 7.23 4.88 0.82
C GLY A 40 5.84 4.37 0.50
N PHE A 41 5.30 3.48 1.34
CA PHE A 41 3.87 3.20 1.36
C PHE A 41 3.12 4.30 2.12
N ASN A 42 1.93 4.65 1.65
CA ASN A 42 1.01 5.59 2.30
C ASN A 42 -0.21 4.85 2.84
N MET A 43 -0.71 5.30 3.99
CA MET A 43 -1.93 4.73 4.57
C MET A 43 -3.15 5.13 3.72
N PHE A 44 -3.98 4.16 3.35
CA PHE A 44 -5.22 4.39 2.59
C PHE A 44 -6.45 4.22 3.46
N GLN A 45 -6.52 3.10 4.16
CA GLN A 45 -7.52 2.81 5.19
C GLN A 45 -6.83 2.09 6.35
N PHE A 46 -7.55 1.83 7.44
CA PHE A 46 -7.02 0.96 8.49
C PHE A 46 -6.59 -0.37 7.88
N SER A 47 -5.38 -0.82 8.24
CA SER A 47 -4.79 -2.07 7.75
C SER A 47 -4.54 -2.16 6.23
N ILE A 48 -4.67 -1.06 5.48
CA ILE A 48 -4.44 -1.03 4.02
C ILE A 48 -3.49 0.11 3.66
N TYR A 49 -2.39 -0.25 3.00
CA TYR A 49 -1.32 0.67 2.61
C TYR A 49 -1.04 0.58 1.12
N LEU A 50 -0.82 1.73 0.47
CA LEU A 50 -0.64 1.85 -0.98
C LEU A 50 0.74 2.36 -1.34
N ARG A 51 1.29 1.90 -2.47
CA ARG A 51 2.49 2.47 -3.08
C ARG A 51 2.33 2.56 -4.59
N HIS A 52 2.60 3.75 -5.13
CA HIS A 52 2.74 3.97 -6.57
C HIS A 52 4.10 3.48 -7.04
N CYS A 53 4.12 2.74 -8.15
CA CYS A 53 5.32 2.21 -8.78
C CYS A 53 5.34 2.61 -10.26
N PRO A 54 6.41 3.27 -10.75
CA PRO A 54 6.49 3.72 -12.14
C PRO A 54 6.58 2.56 -13.14
N SER A 55 6.89 1.35 -12.68
CA SER A 55 6.93 0.15 -13.52
C SER A 55 6.59 -1.14 -12.77
N ARG A 56 6.39 -2.21 -13.55
CA ARG A 56 6.21 -3.57 -13.02
C ARG A 56 7.47 -4.05 -12.29
N GLU A 57 8.66 -3.76 -12.81
CA GLU A 57 9.94 -4.15 -12.20
C GLU A 57 10.15 -3.43 -10.87
N ASN A 58 9.83 -2.13 -10.81
CA ASN A 58 9.88 -1.37 -9.57
C ASN A 58 8.90 -1.96 -8.53
N SER A 59 7.70 -2.35 -8.97
CA SER A 59 6.74 -3.00 -8.06
C SER A 59 7.29 -4.31 -7.48
N GLU A 60 8.04 -5.10 -8.26
CA GLU A 60 8.62 -6.36 -7.80
C GLU A 60 9.71 -6.16 -6.75
N VAL A 61 10.49 -5.08 -6.85
CA VAL A 61 11.48 -4.71 -5.83
C VAL A 61 10.78 -4.43 -4.49
N HIS A 62 9.72 -3.64 -4.50
CA HIS A 62 8.98 -3.29 -3.27
C HIS A 62 8.21 -4.48 -2.70
N ILE A 63 7.62 -5.33 -3.54
CA ILE A 63 7.00 -6.58 -3.09
C ILE A 63 8.03 -7.48 -2.38
N LYS A 64 9.25 -7.61 -2.93
CA LYS A 64 10.33 -8.38 -2.28
C LYS A 64 10.71 -7.80 -0.92
N ARG A 65 10.79 -6.47 -0.80
CA ARG A 65 11.06 -5.79 0.49
C ARG A 65 9.96 -6.09 1.51
N VAL A 66 8.69 -5.93 1.15
CA VAL A 66 7.55 -6.28 2.05
C VAL A 66 7.62 -7.74 2.50
N LYS A 67 7.95 -8.67 1.60
CA LYS A 67 8.13 -10.09 1.94
C LYS A 67 9.27 -10.34 2.93
N SER A 68 10.35 -9.57 2.85
CA SER A 68 11.46 -9.67 3.83
C SER A 68 11.12 -9.07 5.20
N LEU A 69 10.10 -8.23 5.28
CA LEU A 69 9.66 -7.54 6.49
C LEU A 69 8.54 -8.30 7.24
N LEU A 70 8.10 -9.46 6.74
CA LEU A 70 6.96 -10.17 7.32
C LEU A 70 7.18 -10.47 8.81
N PRO A 71 6.24 -10.09 9.69
CA PRO A 71 6.29 -10.43 11.09
C PRO A 71 6.04 -11.95 11.29
N PRO A 72 6.42 -12.51 12.45
CA PRO A 72 6.28 -13.95 12.72
C PRO A 72 4.82 -14.41 12.84
N ARG A 73 3.87 -13.50 13.01
CA ARG A 73 2.44 -13.77 13.19
C ARG A 73 1.61 -12.71 12.47
N GLY A 74 0.38 -13.07 12.16
CA GLY A 74 -0.57 -12.23 11.45
C GLY A 74 -0.74 -12.66 9.99
N HIS A 75 -1.68 -12.02 9.31
CA HIS A 75 -2.03 -12.28 7.93
C HIS A 75 -1.71 -11.05 7.09
N ILE A 76 -0.96 -11.25 5.99
CA ILE A 76 -0.58 -10.17 5.08
C ILE A 76 -0.90 -10.58 3.65
N GLY A 77 -1.72 -9.77 2.98
CA GLY A 77 -2.00 -9.85 1.56
C GLY A 77 -1.27 -8.74 0.80
N ILE A 78 -0.80 -9.07 -0.41
CA ILE A 78 -0.21 -8.09 -1.32
C ILE A 78 -0.97 -8.18 -2.65
N LEU A 79 -1.61 -7.08 -3.05
CA LEU A 79 -2.30 -6.97 -4.32
C LEU A 79 -1.57 -5.96 -5.20
N ARG A 80 -1.22 -6.37 -6.42
CA ARG A 80 -0.61 -5.51 -7.44
C ARG A 80 -1.61 -5.28 -8.56
N ILE A 81 -1.93 -4.02 -8.82
CA ILE A 81 -2.87 -3.61 -9.88
C ILE A 81 -2.25 -2.54 -10.76
N THR A 82 -2.77 -2.37 -11.98
CA THR A 82 -2.34 -1.29 -12.86
C THR A 82 -2.93 0.05 -12.39
N ASP A 83 -2.33 1.15 -12.82
CA ASP A 83 -2.89 2.49 -12.59
C ASP A 83 -4.33 2.63 -13.11
N LYS A 84 -4.62 2.05 -14.27
CA LYS A 84 -5.99 1.99 -14.81
C LYS A 84 -6.96 1.28 -13.87
N GLN A 85 -6.60 0.09 -13.38
CA GLN A 85 -7.44 -0.65 -12.43
C GLN A 85 -7.60 0.09 -11.09
N PHE A 86 -6.55 0.79 -10.64
CA PHE A 86 -6.62 1.64 -9.45
C PHE A 86 -7.59 2.82 -9.66
N SER A 87 -7.60 3.44 -10.84
CA SER A 87 -8.51 4.54 -11.17
C SER A 87 -9.98 4.12 -11.26
N GLU A 88 -10.25 2.85 -11.52
CA GLU A 88 -11.59 2.25 -11.57
C GLU A 88 -12.10 1.87 -10.15
N MET A 89 -11.33 2.11 -9.09
CA MET A 89 -11.72 1.80 -7.72
C MET A 89 -12.86 2.72 -7.24
N GLU A 90 -13.97 2.12 -6.84
CA GLU A 90 -15.09 2.83 -6.22
C GLU A 90 -14.91 2.92 -4.69
N ILE A 91 -14.96 4.14 -4.15
CA ILE A 91 -14.80 4.40 -2.71
C ILE A 91 -16.11 4.97 -2.16
N PHE A 92 -16.70 4.26 -1.21
CA PHE A 92 -17.93 4.66 -0.53
C PHE A 92 -17.65 5.08 0.90
N TYR A 93 -18.36 6.11 1.36
CA TYR A 93 -18.33 6.56 2.75
C TYR A 93 -19.68 6.28 3.40
N GLY A 94 -19.66 5.95 4.70
CA GLY A 94 -20.88 5.78 5.48
C GLY A 94 -21.78 7.02 5.42
N LYS A 95 -23.10 6.83 5.51
CA LYS A 95 -24.09 7.93 5.41
C LYS A 95 -23.99 8.97 6.54
N LYS A 96 -23.29 8.66 7.64
CA LYS A 96 -22.96 9.62 8.70
C LYS A 96 -21.69 10.36 8.30
N LYS A 97 -21.76 11.70 8.27
CA LYS A 97 -20.60 12.58 8.10
C LYS A 97 -19.67 12.45 9.30
N GLU A 98 -18.74 11.51 9.26
CA GLU A 98 -17.49 11.69 9.98
C GLU A 98 -16.61 12.61 9.14
N GLY A 99 -15.95 13.57 9.79
CA GLY A 99 -15.21 14.65 9.13
C GLY A 99 -14.30 14.10 8.04
N LYS A 100 -14.30 14.74 6.87
CA LYS A 100 -13.51 14.33 5.71
C LYS A 100 -12.11 13.94 6.17
N PRO A 101 -11.66 12.68 5.99
CA PRO A 101 -10.26 12.38 6.16
C PRO A 101 -9.48 13.31 5.21
N PRO A 102 -8.32 13.84 5.63
CA PRO A 102 -7.50 14.64 4.73
C PRO A 102 -7.25 13.79 3.49
N LEU A 103 -7.61 14.34 2.33
CA LEU A 103 -7.25 13.73 1.04
C LEU A 103 -5.75 13.45 1.09
N PRO A 104 -5.27 12.24 0.71
CA PRO A 104 -3.84 12.04 0.56
C PRO A 104 -3.36 13.12 -0.41
N SER A 105 -2.47 13.99 0.08
CA SER A 105 -1.89 15.05 -0.72
C SER A 105 -1.20 14.38 -1.90
N GLN A 106 -1.84 14.41 -3.06
CA GLN A 106 -1.23 13.99 -4.31
C GLN A 106 -0.18 15.06 -4.62
N GLN A 107 1.03 14.87 -4.08
CA GLN A 107 2.16 15.74 -4.35
C GLN A 107 2.49 15.56 -5.83
N LEU A 108 2.03 16.50 -6.65
CA LEU A 108 2.46 16.67 -8.02
C LEU A 108 3.91 17.14 -7.99
N GLU A 109 4.86 16.21 -8.02
CA GLU A 109 6.23 16.57 -8.41
C GLU A 109 6.21 16.82 -9.92
N LEU A 110 6.20 18.11 -10.27
CA LEU A 110 6.57 18.57 -11.60
C LEU A 110 8.09 18.35 -11.73
N PHE A 111 8.48 17.36 -12.53
CA PHE A 111 9.84 17.24 -13.07
C PHE A 111 9.95 18.04 -14.36
#